data_AF-A0A972LDH9-F1
#
_entry.id   AF-A0A972LDH9-F1
#
_cell.length_a   1.000
_cell.length_b   1.000
_cell.length_c   1.000
_cell.angle_alpha   90.00
_cell.angle_beta   90.00
_cell.angle_gamma   90.00
#
_symmetry.space_group_name_H-M   'P 1'
#
loop_
_entity.id
_entity.type
_entity.pdbx_description
1 polymer ?
#
loop_
_entity_poly.entity_id
_entity_poly.type
_entity_poly.pdbx_seq_one_letter_code
_entity_poly.pdbx_strand_id
1 'polypeptide(L)'
;DDAREAYEQLQQRLPEGMVDLFHARYAMADRLAIEQRVLHHFGATSTPELRRGRVLVATQVVEQSLDLDFDLMVTDLAPIDLIIQRAGRLCRHARDESGARLQGRDQRGKPLLLIHGPDPAGDIDGGWYKDFFKRAAGVYPNHGQLWLTAKLLLDGGKFQMPADARILIEGVYGEEVEYPGVLQESVWSAEGDNAAKRGLAALNALDLSAGYGGGFENGWWEEANTPTRLGEETTTVYLARWDGEQLSPWVSKSDFPWPNSAVQIRKALIASESNTQVPEAVLEQVRQKLPAKGKWGVLLVMEEGASSEWFGSVMDERKRDRLVRYSLASGLIVDS
;
A
#
# COMPACT_ATOMS: atom_id res chain seq x y z
N ASP A 1 -0.05 1.45 9.01
CA ASP A 1 0.25 1.04 10.40
C ASP A 1 -0.73 0.01 10.91
N ASP A 2 -2.02 0.12 10.58
CA ASP A 2 -3.06 -0.86 10.94
C ASP A 2 -2.68 -2.32 10.60
N ALA A 3 -2.14 -2.59 9.41
CA ALA A 3 -1.67 -3.92 9.03
C ALA A 3 -0.56 -4.47 9.95
N ARG A 4 0.31 -3.60 10.48
CA ARG A 4 1.36 -4.01 11.43
C ARG A 4 0.78 -4.27 12.81
N GLU A 5 -0.09 -3.39 13.29
CA GLU A 5 -0.80 -3.57 14.56
C GLU A 5 -1.61 -4.89 14.56
N ALA A 6 -2.30 -5.20 13.46
CA ALA A 6 -3.01 -6.47 13.28
C ALA A 6 -2.07 -7.68 13.24
N TYR A 7 -0.92 -7.55 12.55
CA TYR A 7 0.11 -8.59 12.51
C TYR A 7 0.66 -8.91 13.92
N GLU A 8 1.06 -7.89 14.67
CA GLU A 8 1.59 -8.02 16.03
C GLU A 8 0.56 -8.71 16.96
N GLN A 9 -0.72 -8.31 16.88
CA GLN A 9 -1.80 -8.95 17.64
C GLN A 9 -2.04 -10.42 17.25
N LEU A 10 -1.92 -10.75 15.97
CA LEU A 10 -2.12 -12.12 15.48
C LEU A 10 -0.94 -13.02 15.82
N GLN A 11 0.30 -12.52 15.76
CA GLN A 11 1.48 -13.26 16.18
C GLN A 11 1.42 -13.68 17.65
N GLN A 12 0.81 -12.86 18.52
CA GLN A 12 0.63 -13.21 19.93
C GLN A 12 -0.42 -14.32 20.16
N ARG A 13 -1.30 -14.56 19.18
CA ARG A 13 -2.44 -15.48 19.30
C ARG A 13 -2.25 -16.77 18.49
N LEU A 14 -1.38 -16.76 17.49
CA LEU A 14 -1.15 -17.88 16.57
C LEU A 14 0.27 -18.46 16.76
N PRO A 15 0.49 -19.73 16.40
CA PRO A 15 1.82 -20.33 16.44
C PRO A 15 2.85 -19.53 15.62
N GLU A 16 4.10 -19.59 16.06
CA GLU A 16 5.21 -18.92 15.36
C GLU A 16 5.29 -19.33 13.89
N GLY A 17 5.53 -18.35 13.02
CA GLY A 17 5.65 -18.57 11.58
C GLY A 17 4.34 -18.82 10.84
N MET A 18 3.17 -18.73 11.49
CA MET A 18 1.85 -18.86 10.84
C MET A 18 1.30 -17.55 10.28
N VAL A 19 1.89 -16.41 10.63
CA VAL A 19 1.44 -15.09 10.17
C VAL A 19 2.53 -14.48 9.30
N ASP A 20 2.17 -14.10 8.08
CA ASP A 20 3.00 -13.31 7.16
C ASP A 20 2.48 -11.86 7.13
N LEU A 21 3.40 -10.89 7.02
CA LEU A 21 3.10 -9.47 6.80
C LEU A 21 3.59 -9.05 5.42
N PHE A 22 2.76 -8.35 4.64
CA PHE A 22 3.17 -7.83 3.32
C PHE A 22 2.65 -6.43 3.04
N HIS A 23 3.57 -5.49 2.78
CA HIS A 23 3.26 -4.09 2.46
C HIS A 23 4.42 -3.42 1.70
N ALA A 24 4.23 -2.19 1.24
CA ALA A 24 5.21 -1.50 0.39
C ALA A 24 6.50 -1.03 1.11
N ARG A 25 6.49 -0.85 2.43
CA ARG A 25 7.60 -0.28 3.21
C ARG A 25 8.72 -1.27 3.56
N TYR A 26 9.12 -2.13 2.61
CA TYR A 26 10.31 -2.99 2.73
C TYR A 26 11.36 -2.55 1.72
N ALA A 27 12.63 -2.82 2.02
CA ALA A 27 13.68 -2.69 1.01
C ALA A 27 13.34 -3.59 -0.18
N MET A 28 13.67 -3.16 -1.40
CA MET A 28 13.23 -3.86 -2.61
C MET A 28 13.61 -5.36 -2.62
N ALA A 29 14.83 -5.72 -2.21
CA ALA A 29 15.22 -7.14 -2.11
C ALA A 29 14.39 -7.91 -1.06
N ASP A 30 14.16 -7.32 0.10
CA ASP A 30 13.37 -7.93 1.18
C ASP A 30 11.92 -8.09 0.75
N ARG A 31 11.35 -7.08 0.08
CA ARG A 31 10.01 -7.12 -0.50
C ARG A 31 9.88 -8.27 -1.49
N LEU A 32 10.84 -8.43 -2.41
CA LEU A 32 10.84 -9.55 -3.37
C LEU A 32 10.92 -10.91 -2.66
N ALA A 33 11.75 -11.03 -1.62
CA ALA A 33 11.86 -12.26 -0.84
C ALA A 33 10.55 -12.59 -0.10
N ILE A 34 9.89 -11.59 0.50
CA ILE A 34 8.59 -11.75 1.15
C ILE A 34 7.52 -12.11 0.12
N GLU A 35 7.49 -11.44 -1.03
CA GLU A 35 6.56 -11.75 -2.12
C GLU A 35 6.66 -13.20 -2.59
N GLN A 36 7.88 -13.71 -2.79
CA GLN A 36 8.12 -15.11 -3.14
C GLN A 36 7.64 -16.07 -2.04
N ARG A 37 7.87 -15.73 -0.76
CA ARG A 37 7.37 -16.53 0.38
C ARG A 37 5.84 -16.55 0.42
N VAL A 38 5.20 -15.41 0.19
CA VAL A 38 3.73 -15.30 0.13
C VAL A 38 3.18 -16.11 -1.04
N LEU A 39 3.79 -16.06 -2.22
CA LEU A 39 3.40 -16.88 -3.37
C LEU A 39 3.60 -18.38 -3.10
N HIS A 40 4.69 -18.75 -2.40
CA HIS A 40 4.94 -20.13 -2.01
C HIS A 40 3.85 -20.67 -1.07
N HIS A 41 3.43 -19.87 -0.08
CA HIS A 41 2.40 -20.24 0.88
C HIS A 41 0.99 -20.20 0.28
N PHE A 42 0.64 -19.17 -0.51
CA PHE A 42 -0.74 -18.89 -0.87
C PHE A 42 -1.05 -18.96 -2.38
N GLY A 43 -0.05 -19.19 -3.23
CA GLY A 43 -0.21 -19.18 -4.70
C GLY A 43 -0.79 -20.46 -5.29
N ALA A 44 -0.91 -20.52 -6.62
CA ALA A 44 -1.50 -21.65 -7.34
C ALA A 44 -0.85 -23.02 -7.05
N THR A 45 0.46 -23.04 -6.80
CA THR A 45 1.25 -24.26 -6.56
C THR A 45 1.36 -24.65 -5.09
N SER A 46 0.76 -23.87 -4.19
CA SER A 46 0.79 -24.17 -2.75
C SER A 46 0.02 -25.46 -2.42
N THR A 47 0.59 -26.26 -1.52
CA THR A 47 0.02 -27.54 -1.04
C THR A 47 -0.82 -27.34 0.22
N PRO A 48 -1.68 -28.31 0.59
CA PRO A 48 -2.41 -28.30 1.86
C PRO A 48 -1.53 -27.99 3.08
N GLU A 49 -0.37 -28.63 3.17
CA GLU A 49 0.55 -28.50 4.31
C GLU A 49 1.15 -27.11 4.40
N LEU A 50 1.46 -26.51 3.25
CA LEU A 50 2.01 -25.16 3.19
C LEU A 50 0.97 -24.12 3.60
N ARG A 51 -0.31 -24.31 3.30
CA ARG A 51 -1.36 -23.31 3.52
C ARG A 51 -2.01 -23.40 4.90
N ARG A 52 -2.09 -24.61 5.46
CA ARG A 52 -2.90 -24.93 6.63
C ARG A 52 -2.59 -24.03 7.82
N GLY A 53 -3.60 -23.31 8.30
CA GLY A 53 -3.52 -22.47 9.50
C GLY A 53 -2.74 -21.17 9.32
N ARG A 54 -2.39 -20.79 8.09
CA ARG A 54 -1.62 -19.58 7.82
C ARG A 54 -2.52 -18.37 7.57
N VAL A 55 -2.01 -17.21 7.96
CA VAL A 55 -2.67 -15.91 7.79
C VAL A 55 -1.71 -14.95 7.10
N LEU A 56 -2.20 -14.27 6.06
CA LEU A 56 -1.51 -13.13 5.47
C LEU A 56 -2.18 -11.84 5.93
N VAL A 57 -1.42 -10.97 6.59
CA VAL A 57 -1.82 -9.58 6.83
C VAL A 57 -1.16 -8.71 5.77
N ALA A 58 -1.95 -8.00 4.98
CA ALA A 58 -1.41 -7.19 3.91
C ALA A 58 -2.17 -5.89 3.69
N THR A 59 -1.49 -4.91 3.08
CA THR A 59 -2.14 -3.70 2.56
C THR A 59 -2.59 -3.92 1.11
N GLN A 60 -3.08 -2.86 0.47
CA GLN A 60 -3.51 -2.81 -0.95
C GLN A 60 -2.48 -3.38 -1.95
N VAL A 61 -1.23 -3.64 -1.54
CA VAL A 61 -0.22 -4.29 -2.38
C VAL A 61 -0.65 -5.67 -2.91
N VAL A 62 -1.55 -6.37 -2.22
CA VAL A 62 -2.08 -7.68 -2.68
C VAL A 62 -3.05 -7.54 -3.86
N GLU A 63 -3.62 -6.35 -4.08
CA GLU A 63 -4.52 -6.07 -5.20
C GLU A 63 -3.76 -6.09 -6.53
N GLN A 64 -2.47 -5.74 -6.52
CA GLN A 64 -1.64 -5.58 -7.72
C GLN A 64 -0.94 -6.89 -8.10
N SER A 65 -1.60 -7.65 -8.99
CA SER A 65 -1.02 -8.74 -9.80
C SER A 65 -0.45 -9.97 -9.10
N LEU A 66 -0.63 -10.15 -7.77
CA LEU A 66 -0.29 -11.40 -7.11
C LEU A 66 -1.37 -12.47 -7.30
N ASP A 67 -0.97 -13.64 -7.79
CA ASP A 67 -1.82 -14.80 -8.03
C ASP A 67 -2.02 -15.61 -6.73
N LEU A 68 -2.74 -15.01 -5.77
CA LEU A 68 -2.99 -15.59 -4.45
C LEU A 68 -4.41 -16.15 -4.34
N ASP A 69 -4.53 -17.22 -3.57
CA ASP A 69 -5.78 -17.92 -3.26
C ASP A 69 -5.93 -18.02 -1.74
N PHE A 70 -7.11 -17.69 -1.23
CA PHE A 70 -7.46 -17.74 0.19
C PHE A 70 -8.80 -18.43 0.41
N ASP A 71 -8.94 -19.08 1.57
CA ASP A 71 -10.16 -19.78 1.97
C ASP A 71 -11.18 -18.84 2.64
N LEU A 72 -10.66 -17.80 3.31
CA LEU A 72 -11.42 -16.73 3.97
C LEU A 72 -10.70 -15.40 3.76
N MET A 73 -11.47 -14.32 3.64
CA MET A 73 -10.92 -12.98 3.53
C MET A 73 -11.59 -12.04 4.54
N VAL A 74 -10.76 -11.29 5.27
CA VAL A 74 -11.19 -10.13 6.06
C VAL A 74 -10.61 -8.89 5.41
N THR A 75 -11.44 -7.88 5.18
CA THR A 75 -10.99 -6.62 4.58
C THR A 75 -11.65 -5.45 5.28
N ASP A 76 -10.89 -4.37 5.49
CA ASP A 76 -11.49 -3.08 5.82
C ASP A 76 -12.41 -2.62 4.69
N LEU A 77 -13.47 -1.90 5.07
CA LEU A 77 -14.37 -1.25 4.13
C LEU A 77 -13.58 -0.31 3.23
N ALA A 78 -13.74 -0.52 1.93
CA ALA A 78 -13.14 0.23 0.85
C ALA A 78 -14.19 0.41 -0.26
N PRO A 79 -13.92 1.24 -1.27
CA PRO A 79 -14.82 1.36 -2.41
C PRO A 79 -15.07 -0.01 -3.09
N ILE A 80 -16.27 -0.17 -3.64
CA ILE A 80 -16.81 -1.47 -4.08
C ILE A 80 -15.94 -2.16 -5.14
N ASP A 81 -15.30 -1.41 -6.02
CA ASP A 81 -14.38 -1.93 -7.04
C ASP A 81 -13.15 -2.60 -6.40
N LEU A 82 -12.57 -2.01 -5.36
CA LEU A 82 -11.46 -2.58 -4.60
C LEU A 82 -11.91 -3.82 -3.81
N ILE A 83 -13.11 -3.81 -3.22
CA ILE A 83 -13.68 -4.99 -2.55
C ILE A 83 -13.83 -6.16 -3.53
N ILE A 84 -14.34 -5.90 -4.74
CA ILE A 84 -14.46 -6.91 -5.80
C ILE A 84 -13.08 -7.44 -6.21
N GLN A 85 -12.08 -6.57 -6.38
CA GLN A 85 -10.71 -6.97 -6.72
C GLN A 85 -10.09 -7.87 -5.64
N ARG A 86 -10.28 -7.52 -4.36
CA ARG A 86 -9.85 -8.32 -3.20
C ARG A 86 -10.57 -9.67 -3.17
N ALA A 87 -11.90 -9.66 -3.33
CA ALA A 87 -12.71 -10.88 -3.42
C ALA A 87 -12.27 -11.81 -4.56
N GLY A 88 -11.64 -11.30 -5.62
CA GLY A 88 -11.02 -12.10 -6.69
C GLY A 88 -9.81 -12.93 -6.27
N ARG A 89 -9.37 -12.86 -5.01
CA ARG A 89 -8.38 -13.76 -4.38
C ARG A 89 -9.02 -14.81 -3.47
N LEU A 90 -10.31 -14.70 -3.20
CA LEU A 90 -11.07 -15.66 -2.43
C LEU A 90 -11.48 -16.84 -3.32
N CYS A 91 -11.11 -18.05 -2.92
CA CYS A 91 -11.30 -19.27 -3.70
C CYS A 91 -10.92 -19.16 -5.19
N ARG A 92 -9.85 -18.41 -5.48
CA ARG A 92 -9.35 -18.11 -6.83
C ARG A 92 -8.94 -19.36 -7.60
N HIS A 93 -8.41 -20.36 -6.91
CA HIS A 93 -7.97 -21.62 -7.47
C HIS A 93 -8.83 -22.74 -6.91
N ALA A 94 -9.65 -23.39 -7.75
CA ALA A 94 -10.39 -24.59 -7.38
C ALA A 94 -9.53 -25.63 -6.61
N ARG A 95 -9.92 -25.91 -5.37
CA ARG A 95 -9.27 -26.90 -4.52
C ARG A 95 -10.28 -27.90 -3.96
N ASP A 96 -9.78 -29.07 -3.55
CA ASP A 96 -10.58 -30.03 -2.78
C ASP A 96 -10.74 -29.61 -1.31
N GLU A 97 -11.47 -30.40 -0.51
CA GLU A 97 -11.68 -30.14 0.91
C GLU A 97 -10.38 -30.10 1.75
N SER A 98 -9.32 -30.74 1.27
CA SER A 98 -8.00 -30.71 1.92
C SER A 98 -7.19 -29.47 1.57
N GLY A 99 -7.61 -28.72 0.54
CA GLY A 99 -6.86 -27.60 -0.02
C GLY A 99 -5.91 -27.98 -1.15
N ALA A 100 -5.96 -29.20 -1.68
CA ALA A 100 -5.14 -29.62 -2.81
C ALA A 100 -5.74 -29.11 -4.12
N ARG A 101 -4.88 -28.82 -5.12
CA ARG A 101 -5.33 -28.25 -6.39
C ARG A 101 -6.20 -29.25 -7.15
N LEU A 102 -7.35 -28.78 -7.60
CA LEU A 102 -8.32 -29.56 -8.36
C LEU A 102 -8.57 -28.92 -9.73
N GLN A 103 -8.81 -29.76 -10.74
CA GLN A 103 -9.42 -29.35 -12.00
C GLN A 103 -10.94 -29.48 -11.89
N GLY A 104 -11.66 -28.36 -11.95
CA GLY A 104 -13.12 -28.34 -11.84
C GLY A 104 -13.63 -27.33 -10.82
N ARG A 105 -14.72 -27.67 -10.14
CA ARG A 105 -15.37 -26.80 -9.16
C ARG A 105 -14.69 -26.91 -7.80
N ASP A 106 -14.48 -25.78 -7.15
CA ASP A 106 -13.98 -25.71 -5.78
C ASP A 106 -14.88 -26.48 -4.80
N GLN A 107 -14.27 -27.22 -3.87
CA GLN A 107 -14.95 -28.08 -2.90
C GLN A 107 -14.75 -27.61 -1.45
N ARG A 108 -14.09 -26.46 -1.21
CA ARG A 108 -13.86 -25.91 0.14
C ARG A 108 -15.10 -25.30 0.78
N GLY A 109 -16.25 -25.37 0.10
CA GLY A 109 -17.52 -24.85 0.58
C GLY A 109 -17.84 -23.45 0.04
N LYS A 110 -18.59 -22.68 0.83
CA LYS A 110 -19.03 -21.34 0.43
C LYS A 110 -17.92 -20.32 0.78
N PRO A 111 -17.44 -19.53 -0.19
CA PRO A 111 -16.50 -18.45 0.08
C PRO A 111 -17.05 -17.47 1.12
N LEU A 112 -16.23 -17.08 2.10
CA LEU A 112 -16.60 -16.10 3.12
C LEU A 112 -15.72 -14.85 3.03
N LEU A 113 -16.36 -13.71 2.78
CA LEU A 113 -15.77 -12.38 2.80
C LEU A 113 -16.35 -11.60 3.98
N LEU A 114 -15.50 -11.24 4.94
CA LEU A 114 -15.85 -10.43 6.10
C LEU A 114 -15.41 -8.98 5.85
N ILE A 115 -16.36 -8.07 5.90
CA ILE A 115 -16.10 -6.63 5.80
C ILE A 115 -16.00 -6.07 7.21
N HIS A 116 -14.85 -5.48 7.54
CA HIS A 116 -14.64 -4.74 8.76
C HIS A 116 -14.94 -3.26 8.50
N GLY A 117 -15.88 -2.67 9.25
CA GLY A 117 -16.22 -1.26 9.10
C GLY A 117 -17.42 -0.83 9.93
N PRO A 118 -17.77 0.47 9.88
CA PRO A 118 -18.94 1.00 10.57
C PRO A 118 -20.24 0.44 9.99
N ASP A 119 -21.26 0.29 10.84
CA ASP A 119 -22.58 -0.22 10.44
C ASP A 119 -23.32 0.83 9.59
N PRO A 120 -23.68 0.53 8.32
CA PRO A 120 -24.44 1.46 7.48
C PRO A 120 -25.91 1.57 7.87
N ALA A 121 -26.44 0.68 8.73
CA ALA A 121 -27.79 0.72 9.26
C ALA A 121 -27.88 1.37 10.66
N GLY A 122 -26.74 1.74 11.25
CA GLY A 122 -26.67 2.41 12.55
C GLY A 122 -26.90 3.92 12.47
N ASP A 123 -26.48 4.63 13.52
CA ASP A 123 -26.48 6.10 13.53
C ASP A 123 -25.38 6.64 12.60
N ILE A 124 -25.78 7.49 11.66
CA ILE A 124 -24.89 8.05 10.65
C ILE A 124 -24.72 9.55 10.91
N ASP A 125 -23.47 9.96 11.11
CA ASP A 125 -23.06 11.35 11.20
C ASP A 125 -21.97 11.67 10.16
N GLY A 126 -21.49 12.92 10.12
CA GLY A 126 -20.42 13.33 9.20
C GLY A 126 -19.07 12.63 9.46
N GLY A 127 -18.91 12.01 10.63
CA GLY A 127 -17.73 11.27 11.06
C GLY A 127 -17.79 9.76 10.77
N TRP A 128 -18.92 9.24 10.27
CA TRP A 128 -19.23 7.79 10.17
C TRP A 128 -18.04 6.90 9.77
N TYR A 129 -17.34 7.22 8.68
CA TYR A 129 -16.15 6.47 8.26
C TYR A 129 -14.87 6.93 8.97
N LYS A 130 -14.70 8.24 9.14
CA LYS A 130 -13.47 8.85 9.65
C LYS A 130 -13.18 8.52 11.10
N ASP A 131 -14.21 8.45 11.92
CA ASP A 131 -14.05 8.20 13.35
C ASP A 131 -13.72 6.73 13.61
N PHE A 132 -14.26 5.83 12.78
CA PHE A 132 -13.94 4.41 12.77
C PHE A 132 -12.54 4.14 12.19
N PHE A 133 -12.23 4.73 11.02
CA PHE A 133 -10.98 4.56 10.30
C PHE A 133 -10.19 5.87 10.16
N LYS A 134 -9.66 6.37 11.27
CA LYS A 134 -8.93 7.65 11.32
C LYS A 134 -7.81 7.76 10.28
N ARG A 135 -7.10 6.67 10.01
CA ARG A 135 -5.99 6.61 9.04
C ARG A 135 -6.48 6.38 7.61
N ALA A 136 -7.47 5.50 7.40
CA ALA A 136 -7.96 5.18 6.07
C ALA A 136 -8.86 6.26 5.45
N ALA A 137 -9.45 7.15 6.26
CA ALA A 137 -10.25 8.27 5.75
C ALA A 137 -9.47 9.22 4.82
N GLY A 138 -8.16 9.36 5.02
CA GLY A 138 -7.30 10.10 4.09
C GLY A 138 -7.01 9.34 2.78
N VAL A 139 -7.12 8.01 2.80
CA VAL A 139 -6.92 7.15 1.62
C VAL A 139 -8.19 7.09 0.77
N TYR A 140 -9.35 7.07 1.42
CA TYR A 140 -10.67 7.02 0.80
C TYR A 140 -11.51 8.24 1.24
N PRO A 141 -11.35 9.41 0.61
CA PRO A 141 -11.96 10.64 1.08
C PRO A 141 -13.48 10.74 0.83
N ASN A 142 -14.02 9.96 -0.12
CA ASN A 142 -15.45 9.98 -0.44
C ASN A 142 -16.22 9.02 0.47
N HIS A 143 -16.67 9.50 1.64
CA HIS A 143 -17.37 8.64 2.61
C HIS A 143 -18.78 8.25 2.16
N GLY A 144 -19.43 9.02 1.27
CA GLY A 144 -20.71 8.65 0.67
C GLY A 144 -20.62 7.36 -0.16
N GLN A 145 -19.58 7.22 -0.99
CA GLN A 145 -19.31 6.00 -1.75
C GLN A 145 -19.00 4.78 -0.84
N LEU A 146 -18.31 5.01 0.28
CA LEU A 146 -18.02 3.96 1.26
C LEU A 146 -19.30 3.50 1.96
N TRP A 147 -20.19 4.44 2.32
CA TRP A 147 -21.50 4.12 2.88
C TRP A 147 -22.35 3.31 1.89
N LEU A 148 -22.43 3.75 0.62
CA LEU A 148 -23.14 3.02 -0.44
C LEU A 148 -22.59 1.60 -0.60
N THR A 149 -21.26 1.46 -0.60
CA THR A 149 -20.60 0.15 -0.66
C THR A 149 -21.03 -0.74 0.50
N ALA A 150 -20.97 -0.23 1.75
CA ALA A 150 -21.38 -0.98 2.93
C ALA A 150 -22.86 -1.35 2.88
N LYS A 151 -23.73 -0.41 2.49
CA LYS A 151 -25.18 -0.62 2.40
C LYS A 151 -25.55 -1.70 1.39
N LEU A 152 -24.99 -1.63 0.18
CA LEU A 152 -25.24 -2.61 -0.88
C LEU A 152 -24.78 -4.03 -0.48
N LEU A 153 -23.61 -4.13 0.17
CA LEU A 153 -23.09 -5.40 0.65
C LEU A 153 -23.94 -5.98 1.79
N LEU A 154 -24.41 -5.12 2.71
CA LEU A 154 -25.28 -5.52 3.82
C LEU A 154 -26.65 -6.00 3.30
N ASP A 155 -27.27 -5.27 2.38
CA ASP A 155 -28.59 -5.60 1.83
C ASP A 155 -28.55 -6.87 0.97
N GLY A 156 -27.50 -7.04 0.17
CA GLY A 156 -27.33 -8.21 -0.67
C GLY A 156 -26.94 -9.47 0.12
N GLY A 157 -26.09 -9.32 1.14
CA GLY A 157 -25.52 -10.40 1.96
C GLY A 157 -24.63 -11.41 1.20
N LYS A 158 -24.62 -11.34 -0.13
CA LYS A 158 -23.82 -12.12 -1.07
C LYS A 158 -23.82 -11.42 -2.44
N PHE A 159 -22.84 -11.74 -3.27
CA PHE A 159 -22.82 -11.36 -4.67
C PHE A 159 -22.13 -12.43 -5.50
N GLN A 160 -22.41 -12.46 -6.80
CA GLN A 160 -21.86 -13.38 -7.77
C GLN A 160 -21.25 -12.62 -8.94
N MET A 161 -19.96 -12.85 -9.20
CA MET A 161 -19.30 -12.32 -10.38
C MET A 161 -19.45 -13.26 -11.58
N PRO A 162 -19.61 -12.74 -12.82
CA PRO A 162 -19.71 -11.32 -13.18
C PRO A 162 -21.14 -10.74 -13.10
N ALA A 163 -22.14 -11.54 -12.72
CA ALA A 163 -23.57 -11.18 -12.80
C ALA A 163 -23.92 -9.88 -12.05
N ASP A 164 -23.40 -9.71 -10.83
CA ASP A 164 -23.73 -8.58 -9.97
C ASP A 164 -22.76 -7.40 -10.12
N ALA A 165 -21.73 -7.53 -10.97
CA ALA A 165 -20.68 -6.52 -11.13
C ALA A 165 -21.26 -5.15 -11.47
N ARG A 166 -22.19 -5.12 -12.44
CA ARG A 166 -22.81 -3.87 -12.91
C ARG A 166 -23.62 -3.20 -11.80
N ILE A 167 -24.44 -3.97 -11.09
CA ILE A 167 -25.30 -3.46 -10.01
C ILE A 167 -24.45 -2.88 -8.88
N LEU A 168 -23.36 -3.58 -8.51
CA LEU A 168 -22.46 -3.13 -7.46
C LEU A 168 -21.70 -1.85 -7.85
N ILE A 169 -21.19 -1.76 -9.08
CA ILE A 169 -20.46 -0.58 -9.56
C ILE A 169 -21.40 0.61 -9.76
N GLU A 170 -22.50 0.44 -10.49
CA GLU A 170 -23.47 1.52 -10.76
C GLU A 170 -24.19 1.97 -9.49
N GLY A 171 -24.40 1.08 -8.51
CA GLY A 171 -25.01 1.44 -7.22
C GLY A 171 -24.12 2.32 -6.33
N VAL A 172 -22.83 2.43 -6.61
CA VAL A 172 -21.89 3.29 -5.86
C VAL A 172 -21.46 4.51 -6.66
N TYR A 173 -21.25 4.36 -7.96
CA TYR A 173 -20.68 5.40 -8.83
C TYR A 173 -21.69 5.98 -9.84
N GLY A 174 -22.93 5.50 -9.86
CA GLY A 174 -23.97 6.00 -10.75
C GLY A 174 -24.34 7.46 -10.46
N GLU A 175 -24.93 8.12 -11.44
CA GLU A 175 -25.31 9.55 -11.33
C GLU A 175 -26.49 9.76 -10.36
N GLU A 176 -27.35 8.75 -10.20
CA GLU A 176 -28.59 8.81 -9.41
C GLU A 176 -28.48 8.04 -8.08
N VAL A 177 -27.30 8.02 -7.44
CA VAL A 177 -27.13 7.36 -6.13
C VAL A 177 -27.52 8.29 -4.98
N GLU A 178 -28.18 7.71 -3.97
CA GLU A 178 -28.58 8.43 -2.75
C GLU A 178 -27.77 7.94 -1.55
N TYR A 179 -27.14 8.88 -0.85
CA TYR A 179 -26.44 8.66 0.42
C TYR A 179 -26.96 9.63 1.49
N PRO A 180 -26.76 9.33 2.79
CA PRO A 180 -27.16 10.22 3.87
C PRO A 180 -26.59 11.63 3.70
N GLY A 181 -27.45 12.66 3.76
CA GLY A 181 -27.06 14.05 3.52
C GLY A 181 -25.98 14.58 4.49
N VAL A 182 -25.82 13.97 5.66
CA VAL A 182 -24.73 14.26 6.60
C VAL A 182 -23.34 13.94 6.05
N LEU A 183 -23.24 13.07 5.03
CA LEU A 183 -22.00 12.72 4.35
C LEU A 183 -21.69 13.62 3.15
N GLN A 184 -22.61 14.51 2.76
CA GLN A 184 -22.51 15.36 1.58
C GLN A 184 -21.22 16.18 1.53
N GLU A 185 -20.78 16.70 2.67
CA GLU A 185 -19.55 17.49 2.76
C GLU A 185 -18.31 16.67 2.35
N SER A 186 -18.21 15.41 2.79
CA SER A 186 -17.11 14.52 2.39
C SER A 186 -17.12 14.22 0.90
N VAL A 187 -18.31 14.06 0.31
CA VAL A 187 -18.48 13.80 -1.12
C VAL A 187 -18.04 15.02 -1.93
N TRP A 188 -18.55 16.21 -1.59
CA TRP A 188 -18.17 17.45 -2.26
C TRP A 188 -16.68 17.78 -2.13
N SER A 189 -16.09 17.53 -0.96
CA SER A 189 -14.64 17.71 -0.78
C SER A 189 -13.86 16.78 -1.71
N ALA A 190 -14.21 15.49 -1.76
CA ALA A 190 -13.55 14.52 -2.62
C ALA A 190 -13.74 14.82 -4.12
N GLU A 191 -14.93 15.25 -4.52
CA GLU A 191 -15.22 15.68 -5.90
C GLU A 191 -14.47 16.96 -6.28
N GLY A 192 -14.38 17.92 -5.37
CA GLY A 192 -13.60 19.15 -5.53
C GLY A 192 -12.12 18.84 -5.74
N ASP A 193 -11.54 17.96 -4.93
CA ASP A 193 -10.15 17.50 -5.08
C ASP A 193 -9.94 16.79 -6.42
N ASN A 194 -10.89 15.93 -6.84
CA ASN A 194 -10.84 15.25 -8.12
C ASN A 194 -10.98 16.21 -9.31
N ALA A 195 -11.79 17.27 -9.19
CA ALA A 195 -11.89 18.32 -10.18
C ALA A 195 -10.59 19.13 -10.30
N ALA A 196 -9.97 19.50 -9.17
CA ALA A 196 -8.67 20.16 -9.15
C ALA A 196 -7.58 19.30 -9.81
N LYS A 197 -7.54 18.00 -9.48
CA LYS A 197 -6.66 17.02 -10.12
C LYS A 197 -6.86 16.94 -11.63
N ARG A 198 -8.11 16.89 -12.11
CA ARG A 198 -8.41 16.90 -13.57
C ARG A 198 -7.92 18.18 -14.25
N GLY A 199 -8.09 19.33 -13.59
CA GLY A 199 -7.57 20.62 -14.09
C GLY A 199 -6.05 20.61 -14.23
N LEU A 200 -5.32 20.14 -13.20
CA LEU A 200 -3.86 20.00 -13.25
C LEU A 200 -3.41 19.00 -14.32
N ALA A 201 -4.11 17.86 -14.46
CA ALA A 201 -3.80 16.89 -15.50
C ALA A 201 -3.94 17.48 -16.91
N ALA A 202 -4.98 18.30 -17.15
CA ALA A 202 -5.17 18.97 -18.43
C ALA A 202 -4.05 19.98 -18.75
N LEU A 203 -3.52 20.69 -17.74
CA LEU A 203 -2.38 21.60 -17.90
C LEU A 203 -1.07 20.86 -18.20
N ASN A 204 -0.91 19.65 -17.66
CA ASN A 204 0.27 18.81 -17.86
C ASN A 204 0.20 17.95 -19.13
N ALA A 205 -0.99 17.80 -19.73
CA ALA A 205 -1.19 16.98 -20.90
C ALA A 205 -0.60 17.65 -22.14
N LEU A 206 0.04 16.84 -22.99
CA LEU A 206 0.45 17.28 -24.32
C LEU A 206 -0.78 17.48 -25.19
N ASP A 207 -0.90 18.65 -25.82
CA ASP A 207 -1.85 18.85 -26.90
C ASP A 207 -1.37 18.13 -28.17
N LEU A 208 -1.89 16.92 -28.38
CA LEU A 208 -1.55 16.09 -29.55
C LEU A 208 -2.00 16.73 -30.87
N SER A 209 -2.95 17.67 -30.84
CA SER A 209 -3.44 18.33 -32.04
C SER A 209 -2.50 19.42 -32.57
N ALA A 210 -1.60 19.94 -31.71
CA ALA A 210 -0.61 20.95 -32.07
C ALA A 210 0.55 20.41 -32.96
N GLY A 211 0.69 19.09 -33.10
CA GLY A 211 1.75 18.46 -33.88
C GLY A 211 3.16 18.71 -33.32
N TYR A 212 4.19 18.34 -34.10
CA TYR A 212 5.60 18.40 -33.66
C TYR A 212 6.28 19.77 -33.88
N GLY A 213 5.53 20.83 -34.23
CA GLY A 213 6.10 22.09 -34.71
C GLY A 213 5.43 23.32 -34.15
N GLY A 214 5.93 23.82 -33.02
CA GLY A 214 5.80 25.23 -32.65
C GLY A 214 4.45 25.66 -32.07
N GLY A 215 4.15 25.18 -30.86
CA GLY A 215 3.10 25.73 -29.99
C GLY A 215 3.49 25.79 -28.51
N PHE A 216 4.77 25.54 -28.17
CA PHE A 216 5.27 25.54 -26.81
C PHE A 216 5.97 26.87 -26.47
N GLU A 217 5.23 27.98 -26.48
CA GLU A 217 5.75 29.24 -25.92
C GLU A 217 5.87 29.20 -24.38
N ASN A 218 5.16 28.26 -23.73
CA ASN A 218 5.30 27.98 -22.30
C ASN A 218 6.14 26.72 -22.09
N GLY A 219 7.45 26.88 -22.32
CA GLY A 219 8.45 25.82 -22.28
C GLY A 219 8.24 24.80 -21.16
N TRP A 220 8.49 23.54 -21.51
CA TRP A 220 8.83 22.53 -20.53
C TRP A 220 10.06 23.04 -19.78
N TRP A 221 9.86 23.59 -18.58
CA TRP A 221 10.96 23.99 -17.73
C TRP A 221 11.82 22.75 -17.46
N GLU A 222 13.14 22.88 -17.52
CA GLU A 222 14.06 21.79 -17.12
C GLU A 222 13.80 21.33 -15.66
N GLU A 223 13.01 22.09 -14.89
CA GLU A 223 12.59 21.84 -13.52
C GLU A 223 11.10 21.49 -13.34
N ALA A 224 10.31 21.37 -14.43
CA ALA A 224 8.90 21.01 -14.32
C ALA A 224 8.77 19.54 -13.90
N ASN A 225 8.41 19.31 -12.63
CA ASN A 225 7.97 18.00 -12.17
C ASN A 225 6.56 17.76 -12.73
N THR A 226 6.46 17.00 -13.81
CA THR A 226 5.20 16.63 -14.47
C THR A 226 4.84 15.19 -14.08
N PRO A 227 4.26 14.95 -12.89
CA PRO A 227 3.99 13.59 -12.45
C PRO A 227 2.89 12.96 -13.32
N THR A 228 3.14 11.73 -13.77
CA THR A 228 2.16 10.92 -14.52
C THR A 228 1.08 10.31 -13.62
N ARG A 229 1.23 10.45 -12.29
CA ARG A 229 0.22 10.06 -11.28
C ARG A 229 0.00 11.22 -10.32
N LEU A 230 -1.25 11.62 -10.16
CA LEU A 230 -1.66 12.58 -9.15
C LEU A 230 -1.89 11.82 -7.84
N GLY A 231 -1.02 12.03 -6.85
CA GLY A 231 -1.05 11.35 -5.56
C GLY A 231 -0.11 12.01 -4.56
N GLU A 232 -0.06 11.48 -3.33
CA GLU A 232 0.89 11.95 -2.32
C GLU A 232 2.33 11.76 -2.84
N GLU A 233 3.15 12.80 -2.66
CA GLU A 233 4.53 12.77 -3.14
C GLU A 233 5.31 11.66 -2.40
N THR A 234 5.96 10.78 -3.16
CA THR A 234 6.80 9.72 -2.61
C THR A 234 8.28 10.04 -2.83
N THR A 235 9.12 9.64 -1.89
CA THR A 235 10.57 9.69 -2.03
C THR A 235 11.17 8.28 -1.94
N THR A 236 12.32 8.12 -2.58
CA THR A 236 13.13 6.91 -2.48
C THR A 236 14.09 7.06 -1.31
N VAL A 237 14.04 6.15 -0.34
CA VAL A 237 14.97 6.10 0.79
C VAL A 237 15.94 4.94 0.57
N TYR A 238 17.23 5.23 0.53
CA TYR A 238 18.28 4.23 0.40
C TYR A 238 18.79 3.82 1.78
N LEU A 239 18.56 2.58 2.18
CA LEU A 239 19.02 2.07 3.47
C LEU A 239 20.51 1.74 3.41
N ALA A 240 21.29 2.30 4.33
CA ALA A 240 22.71 2.03 4.49
C ALA A 240 23.00 1.53 5.91
N ARG A 241 23.86 0.52 6.03
CA ARG A 241 24.38 0.01 7.30
C ARG A 241 25.66 0.74 7.65
N TRP A 242 25.72 1.22 8.89
CA TRP A 242 26.89 1.82 9.50
C TRP A 242 27.48 0.88 10.55
N ASP A 243 28.76 0.54 10.40
CA ASP A 243 29.50 -0.32 11.33
C ASP A 243 30.45 0.47 12.25
N GLY A 244 30.41 1.81 12.18
CA GLY A 244 31.32 2.71 12.90
C GLY A 244 32.52 3.20 12.07
N GLU A 245 32.82 2.56 10.94
CA GLU A 245 33.93 2.93 10.06
C GLU A 245 33.49 3.18 8.61
N GLN A 246 32.60 2.33 8.08
CA GLN A 246 32.19 2.32 6.68
C GLN A 246 30.66 2.25 6.53
N LEU A 247 30.17 2.92 5.48
CA LEU A 247 28.80 2.80 5.03
C LEU A 247 28.69 1.80 3.89
N SER A 248 27.80 0.83 4.06
CA SER A 248 27.47 -0.17 3.05
C SER A 248 25.97 -0.18 2.74
N PRO A 249 25.55 -0.51 1.51
CA PRO A 249 24.13 -0.70 1.22
C PRO A 249 23.56 -1.85 2.05
N TRP A 250 22.29 -1.72 2.47
CA TRP A 250 21.54 -2.74 3.21
C TRP A 250 21.66 -4.14 2.58
N VAL A 251 21.57 -4.22 1.26
CA VAL A 251 21.78 -5.42 0.46
C VAL A 251 23.08 -5.26 -0.32
N SER A 252 24.17 -5.82 0.19
CA SER A 252 25.50 -5.64 -0.42
C SER A 252 25.84 -6.68 -1.50
N LYS A 253 25.23 -7.87 -1.45
CA LYS A 253 25.47 -8.96 -2.41
C LYS A 253 24.39 -8.98 -3.51
N SER A 254 24.51 -8.08 -4.48
CA SER A 254 23.60 -8.00 -5.62
C SER A 254 24.24 -7.25 -6.80
N ASP A 255 23.75 -7.47 -8.02
CA ASP A 255 24.12 -6.68 -9.21
C ASP A 255 23.75 -5.19 -9.06
N PHE A 256 22.72 -4.90 -8.25
CA PHE A 256 22.23 -3.54 -7.99
C PHE A 256 22.06 -3.28 -6.48
N PRO A 257 23.14 -3.13 -5.69
CA PRO A 257 23.06 -3.05 -4.23
C PRO A 257 22.18 -1.90 -3.72
N TRP A 258 22.33 -0.69 -4.26
CA TRP A 258 21.57 0.49 -3.83
C TRP A 258 20.09 0.44 -4.24
N PRO A 259 19.74 0.17 -5.52
CA PRO A 259 18.33 -0.05 -5.88
C PRO A 259 17.66 -1.15 -5.05
N ASN A 260 18.36 -2.23 -4.73
CA ASN A 260 17.82 -3.32 -3.92
C ASN A 260 17.71 -3.00 -2.42
N SER A 261 18.40 -1.94 -1.98
CA SER A 261 18.33 -1.37 -0.63
C SER A 261 17.34 -0.20 -0.53
N ALA A 262 16.60 0.09 -1.59
CA ALA A 262 15.69 1.23 -1.64
C ALA A 262 14.29 0.88 -1.11
N VAL A 263 13.66 1.83 -0.41
CA VAL A 263 12.28 1.80 0.08
C VAL A 263 11.54 3.01 -0.48
N GLN A 264 10.32 2.82 -0.98
CA GLN A 264 9.43 3.93 -1.32
C GLN A 264 8.57 4.31 -0.12
N ILE A 265 8.55 5.60 0.23
CA ILE A 265 7.74 6.12 1.32
C ILE A 265 7.21 7.51 0.97
N ARG A 266 6.14 7.92 1.64
CA ARG A 266 5.58 9.28 1.51
C ARG A 266 6.59 10.32 1.99
N LYS A 267 6.79 11.37 1.20
CA LYS A 267 7.70 12.47 1.49
C LYS A 267 7.33 13.22 2.79
N ALA A 268 6.04 13.30 3.08
CA ALA A 268 5.52 13.80 4.35
C ALA A 268 6.09 13.12 5.60
N LEU A 269 6.51 11.84 5.49
CA LEU A 269 7.15 11.09 6.58
C LEU A 269 8.67 11.25 6.58
N ILE A 270 9.28 11.26 5.39
CA ILE A 270 10.73 11.38 5.19
C ILE A 270 10.99 12.35 4.04
N ALA A 271 11.51 13.53 4.35
CA ALA A 271 11.80 14.57 3.36
C ALA A 271 13.29 14.70 3.07
N SER A 272 14.16 14.57 4.09
CA SER A 272 15.61 14.72 3.94
C SER A 272 16.42 13.92 4.98
N GLU A 273 17.73 13.84 4.75
CA GLU A 273 18.69 13.11 5.57
C GLU A 273 18.93 13.81 6.93
N SER A 274 19.14 13.05 8.01
CA SER A 274 19.61 13.57 9.30
C SER A 274 20.83 12.78 9.82
N ASN A 275 21.72 12.38 8.90
CA ASN A 275 22.84 11.46 9.15
C ASN A 275 24.02 12.11 9.92
N THR A 276 23.74 12.83 11.00
CA THR A 276 24.71 13.58 11.81
C THR A 276 25.76 12.71 12.50
N GLN A 277 25.51 11.41 12.62
CA GLN A 277 26.40 10.42 13.22
C GLN A 277 27.56 9.99 12.33
N VAL A 278 27.52 10.30 11.02
CA VAL A 278 28.55 9.88 10.06
C VAL A 278 29.38 11.07 9.58
N PRO A 279 30.71 10.96 9.48
CA PRO A 279 31.54 12.00 8.88
C PRO A 279 31.13 12.33 7.44
N GLU A 280 31.04 13.62 7.10
CA GLU A 280 30.60 14.09 5.78
C GLU A 280 31.42 13.51 4.62
N ALA A 281 32.73 13.28 4.83
CA ALA A 281 33.60 12.65 3.84
C ALA A 281 33.14 11.23 3.46
N VAL A 282 32.58 10.46 4.39
CA VAL A 282 32.05 9.11 4.14
C VAL A 282 30.70 9.20 3.43
N LEU A 283 29.84 10.12 3.85
CA LEU A 283 28.54 10.35 3.19
C LEU A 283 28.71 10.73 1.72
N GLU A 284 29.66 11.62 1.41
CA GLU A 284 29.89 12.07 0.04
C GLU A 284 30.42 10.94 -0.87
N GLN A 285 31.29 10.08 -0.36
CA GLN A 285 31.74 8.89 -1.10
C GLN A 285 30.60 7.93 -1.44
N VAL A 286 29.62 7.80 -0.54
CA VAL A 286 28.44 6.96 -0.76
C VAL A 286 27.47 7.61 -1.74
N ARG A 287 27.19 8.91 -1.60
CA ARG A 287 26.28 9.65 -2.49
C ARG A 287 26.70 9.52 -3.96
N GLN A 288 28.00 9.52 -4.25
CA GLN A 288 28.52 9.29 -5.60
C GLN A 288 28.19 7.91 -6.19
N LYS A 289 27.95 6.90 -5.33
CA LYS A 289 27.58 5.53 -5.73
C LYS A 289 26.06 5.33 -5.82
N LEU A 290 25.26 6.26 -5.32
CA LEU A 290 23.80 6.20 -5.41
C LEU A 290 23.32 6.47 -6.85
N PRO A 291 22.16 5.90 -7.25
CA PRO A 291 21.50 6.29 -8.49
C PRO A 291 21.31 7.80 -8.57
N ALA A 292 21.62 8.38 -9.74
CA ALA A 292 21.61 9.83 -9.97
C ALA A 292 22.41 10.64 -8.92
N LYS A 293 23.46 10.04 -8.33
CA LYS A 293 24.30 10.62 -7.27
C LYS A 293 23.51 11.09 -6.04
N GLY A 294 22.39 10.43 -5.74
CA GLY A 294 21.53 10.76 -4.60
C GLY A 294 20.62 11.97 -4.80
N LYS A 295 20.63 12.63 -5.98
CA LYS A 295 19.85 13.86 -6.23
C LYS A 295 18.35 13.72 -5.94
N TRP A 296 17.80 12.52 -6.11
CA TRP A 296 16.35 12.26 -6.05
C TRP A 296 15.95 11.26 -4.95
N GLY A 297 16.80 11.06 -3.95
CA GLY A 297 16.50 10.17 -2.84
C GLY A 297 17.18 10.58 -1.56
N VAL A 298 16.77 9.95 -0.46
CA VAL A 298 17.27 10.21 0.89
C VAL A 298 18.16 9.05 1.30
N LEU A 299 19.43 9.30 1.60
CA LEU A 299 20.27 8.29 2.26
C LEU A 299 19.85 8.18 3.72
N LEU A 300 19.46 6.98 4.16
CA LEU A 300 19.17 6.69 5.56
C LEU A 300 20.28 5.81 6.12
N VAL A 301 21.11 6.40 6.97
CA VAL A 301 22.12 5.65 7.71
C VAL A 301 21.47 4.96 8.91
N MET A 302 21.74 3.67 9.04
CA MET A 302 21.20 2.82 10.08
C MET A 302 22.30 2.11 10.85
N GLU A 303 22.12 2.04 12.16
CA GLU A 303 22.95 1.30 13.10
C GLU A 303 22.17 0.10 13.64
N GLU A 304 22.87 -1.00 13.90
CA GLU A 304 22.27 -2.19 14.47
C GLU A 304 21.98 -1.97 15.96
N GLY A 305 20.72 -2.19 16.36
CA GLY A 305 20.32 -2.18 17.75
C GLY A 305 20.12 -3.60 18.31
N ALA A 306 19.35 -3.70 19.39
CA ALA A 306 18.99 -5.00 19.96
C ALA A 306 17.98 -5.76 19.07
N SER A 307 17.98 -7.09 19.18
CA SER A 307 16.93 -7.96 18.61
C SER A 307 16.73 -7.84 17.08
N SER A 308 17.82 -7.60 16.33
CA SER A 308 17.80 -7.48 14.85
C SER A 308 16.97 -6.30 14.31
N GLU A 309 16.68 -5.30 15.14
CA GLU A 309 16.17 -4.01 14.70
C GLU A 309 17.31 -3.05 14.37
N TRP A 310 17.11 -2.24 13.33
CA TRP A 310 18.05 -1.21 12.90
C TRP A 310 17.43 0.16 13.08
N PHE A 311 18.25 1.13 13.50
CA PHE A 311 17.81 2.47 13.90
C PHE A 311 18.53 3.54 13.12
N GLY A 312 17.83 4.60 12.73
CA GLY A 312 18.40 5.77 12.08
C GLY A 312 17.54 7.00 12.30
N SER A 313 17.99 8.14 11.77
CA SER A 313 17.29 9.43 11.91
C SER A 313 17.10 10.09 10.55
N VAL A 314 15.95 10.70 10.35
CA VAL A 314 15.60 11.47 9.15
C VAL A 314 14.86 12.74 9.52
N MET A 315 14.73 13.67 8.59
CA MET A 315 13.88 14.84 8.75
C MET A 315 12.56 14.68 8.00
N ASP A 316 11.45 15.10 8.61
CA ASP A 316 10.17 15.28 7.93
C ASP A 316 10.11 16.61 7.14
N GLU A 317 9.01 16.86 6.42
CA GLU A 317 8.85 18.09 5.62
C GLU A 317 8.87 19.39 6.46
N ARG A 318 8.66 19.28 7.77
CA ARG A 318 8.73 20.41 8.72
C ARG A 318 10.12 20.55 9.33
N LYS A 319 11.12 19.83 8.81
CA LYS A 319 12.51 19.78 9.30
C LYS A 319 12.61 19.31 10.76
N ARG A 320 11.70 18.44 11.20
CA ARG A 320 11.78 17.81 12.52
C ARG A 320 12.46 16.47 12.40
N ASP A 321 13.39 16.19 13.30
CA ASP A 321 14.02 14.88 13.40
C ASP A 321 13.01 13.81 13.80
N ARG A 322 13.01 12.72 13.06
CA ARG A 322 12.19 11.53 13.25
C ARG A 322 13.10 10.33 13.39
N LEU A 323 12.86 9.54 14.44
CA LEU A 323 13.49 8.24 14.58
C LEU A 323 12.87 7.27 13.57
N VAL A 324 13.72 6.49 12.93
CA VAL A 324 13.33 5.49 11.96
C VAL A 324 13.84 4.14 12.41
N ARG A 325 12.98 3.13 12.26
CA ARG A 325 13.31 1.73 12.57
C ARG A 325 13.10 0.86 11.35
N TYR A 326 13.94 -0.14 11.17
CA TYR A 326 13.79 -1.14 10.12
C TYR A 326 14.07 -2.54 10.67
N SER A 327 13.20 -3.49 10.32
CA SER A 327 13.44 -4.92 10.52
C SER A 327 12.76 -5.72 9.41
N LEU A 328 13.17 -6.98 9.24
CA LEU A 328 12.48 -7.89 8.31
C LEU A 328 11.07 -8.26 8.80
N ALA A 329 10.80 -8.16 10.10
CA ALA A 329 9.49 -8.45 10.67
C ALA A 329 8.48 -7.32 10.39
N SER A 330 8.90 -6.06 10.47
CA SER A 330 8.00 -4.90 10.44
C SER A 330 8.18 -3.96 9.24
N GLY A 331 9.26 -4.10 8.49
CA GLY A 331 9.70 -3.13 7.49
C GLY A 331 10.08 -1.78 8.11
N LEU A 332 10.05 -0.73 7.29
CA LEU A 332 10.41 0.64 7.66
C LEU A 332 9.29 1.32 8.45
N ILE A 333 9.65 1.86 9.62
CA ILE A 333 8.78 2.56 10.56
C ILE A 333 9.37 3.93 10.81
N VAL A 334 8.54 4.97 10.73
CA VAL A 334 8.90 6.32 11.15
C VAL A 334 8.08 6.62 12.40
N ASP A 335 8.75 6.88 13.52
CA ASP A 335 8.06 7.17 14.77
C ASP A 335 7.41 8.57 14.70
N SER A 336 6.18 8.65 15.21
CA SER A 336 5.23 9.76 15.01
C SER A 336 5.53 11.03 15.78
#